data_AF-A0A534RHZ9-F1
#
_entry.id   AF-A0A534RHZ9-F1
#
_cell.length_a   1.000
_cell.length_b   1.000
_cell.length_c   1.000
_cell.angle_alpha   90.00
_cell.angle_beta   90.00
_cell.angle_gamma   90.00
#
_symmetry.space_group_name_H-M   'P 1'
#
loop_
_entity.id
_entity.type
_entity.pdbx_description
1 polymer ?
#
loop_
_entity_poly.entity_id
_entity_poly.type
_entity_poly.pdbx_seq_one_letter_code
_entity_poly.pdbx_strand_id
1 'polypeptide(L)'
;MAGFLRALGAAVLLLGLGVAALAAWSFSGDEHFQEVALAYARHPEHTLFQAEYWTAAVRHYGLLATVIGGALGGLVVGGVLLALAELLRRSQPR
;
A
#
# COMPACT_ATOMS: atom_id res chain seq x y z
N MET A 1 10.85 2.16 -27.62
CA MET A 1 9.59 2.21 -26.83
C MET A 1 9.43 1.01 -25.90
N ALA A 2 9.54 -0.24 -26.37
CA ALA A 2 9.35 -1.44 -25.55
C ALA A 2 10.31 -1.53 -24.32
N GLY A 3 11.59 -1.18 -24.49
CA GLY A 3 12.56 -1.18 -23.38
C GLY A 3 12.21 -0.20 -22.27
N PHE A 4 11.74 1.01 -22.62
CA PHE A 4 11.30 2.02 -21.67
C PHE A 4 10.08 1.54 -20.86
N LEU A 5 9.05 1.01 -21.52
CA LEU A 5 7.86 0.48 -20.84
C LEU A 5 8.19 -0.70 -19.92
N ARG A 6 9.18 -1.53 -20.31
CA ARG A 6 9.69 -2.60 -19.45
C ARG A 6 10.34 -2.06 -18.18
N ALA A 7 11.24 -1.10 -18.32
CA ALA A 7 11.92 -0.48 -17.18
C ALA A 7 10.94 0.25 -16.26
N LEU A 8 10.00 1.02 -16.84
CA LEU A 8 8.96 1.71 -16.09
C LEU A 8 8.02 0.73 -15.37
N GLY A 9 7.57 -0.33 -16.05
CA GLY A 9 6.73 -1.36 -15.46
C GLY A 9 7.41 -2.08 -14.30
N ALA A 10 8.69 -2.44 -14.45
CA ALA A 10 9.49 -3.01 -13.38
C ALA A 10 9.66 -2.04 -12.20
N ALA A 11 9.94 -0.76 -12.47
CA ALA A 11 10.07 0.26 -11.44
C ALA A 11 8.77 0.45 -10.66
N VAL A 12 7.62 0.57 -11.34
CA VAL A 12 6.30 0.72 -10.70
C VAL A 12 5.96 -0.50 -9.86
N LEU A 13 6.23 -1.71 -10.36
CA LEU A 13 6.00 -2.95 -9.61
C LEU A 13 6.84 -2.99 -8.34
N LEU A 14 8.15 -2.73 -8.44
CA LEU A 14 9.06 -2.76 -7.30
C LEU A 14 8.73 -1.67 -6.28
N LEU A 15 8.41 -0.45 -6.73
CA LEU A 15 8.02 0.65 -5.84
C LEU A 15 6.70 0.35 -5.13
N GLY A 16 5.69 -0.17 -5.84
CA GLY A 16 4.41 -0.52 -5.23
C GLY A 16 4.56 -1.61 -4.17
N LEU A 17 5.31 -2.67 -4.47
CA LEU A 17 5.62 -3.72 -3.50
C LEU A 17 6.47 -3.21 -2.33
N GLY A 18 7.44 -2.33 -2.60
CA GLY A 18 8.30 -1.72 -1.57
C GLY A 18 7.51 -0.86 -0.60
N VAL A 19 6.63 0.01 -1.12
CA VAL A 19 5.71 0.82 -0.29
C VAL A 19 4.78 -0.07 0.53
N ALA A 20 4.22 -1.13 -0.08
CA ALA A 20 3.37 -2.08 0.63
C ALA A 20 4.13 -2.82 1.74
N ALA A 21 5.38 -3.22 1.49
CA ALA A 21 6.22 -3.89 2.49
C ALA A 21 6.57 -2.96 3.66
N LEU A 22 6.92 -1.70 3.39
CA LEU A 22 7.19 -0.70 4.44
C LEU A 22 5.94 -0.37 5.25
N ALA A 23 4.79 -0.26 4.60
CA ALA A 23 3.51 -0.05 5.27
C ALA A 23 3.11 -1.26 6.12
N ALA A 24 3.33 -2.49 5.61
CA ALA A 24 3.03 -3.73 6.34
C ALA A 24 3.93 -3.89 7.58
N TRP A 25 5.22 -3.56 7.44
CA TRP A 25 6.16 -3.53 8.56
C TRP A 25 5.69 -2.54 9.64
N SER A 26 5.36 -1.31 9.23
CA SER A 26 4.85 -0.27 10.15
C SER A 26 3.52 -0.67 10.79
N PHE A 27 2.63 -1.31 10.03
CA PHE A 27 1.34 -1.81 10.50
C PHE A 27 1.50 -2.92 11.55
N SER A 28 2.44 -3.85 11.35
CA SER A 28 2.69 -4.95 12.29
C SER A 28 3.27 -4.50 13.63
N GLY A 29 3.95 -3.34 13.67
CA GLY A 29 4.53 -2.76 14.88
C GLY A 29 3.65 -1.72 15.58
N ASP A 30 2.38 -1.57 15.19
CA ASP A 30 1.49 -0.52 15.70
C ASP A 30 0.86 -0.89 17.05
N GLU A 31 1.70 -1.08 18.07
CA GLU A 31 1.29 -1.37 19.45
C GLU A 31 0.43 -0.23 20.04
N HIS A 32 0.75 1.01 19.67
CA HIS A 32 0.02 2.19 20.13
C HIS A 32 -1.46 2.16 19.75
N PHE A 33 -1.80 1.73 18.52
CA PHE A 33 -3.20 1.59 18.14
C PHE A 33 -3.92 0.55 19.02
N GLN A 34 -3.27 -0.56 19.36
CA GLN A 34 -3.86 -1.60 20.20
C GLN A 34 -4.13 -1.08 21.62
N GLU A 35 -3.18 -0.34 22.21
CA GLU A 35 -3.33 0.25 23.53
C GLU A 35 -4.51 1.23 23.58
N VAL A 36 -4.59 2.14 22.62
CA VAL A 36 -5.66 3.15 22.54
C VAL A 36 -7.00 2.49 22.24
N ALA A 37 -7.05 1.47 21.38
CA ALA A 37 -8.27 0.71 21.10
C ALA A 37 -8.79 -0.02 22.35
N LEU A 38 -7.89 -0.61 23.16
CA LEU A 38 -8.26 -1.24 24.42
C LEU A 38 -8.71 -0.23 25.48
N ALA A 39 -8.11 0.97 25.53
CA ALA A 39 -8.55 2.05 26.41
C ALA A 39 -9.96 2.54 26.02
N TYR A 40 -10.19 2.78 24.73
CA TYR A 40 -11.50 3.16 24.21
C TYR A 40 -12.55 2.06 24.44
N ALA A 41 -12.21 0.79 24.25
CA ALA A 41 -13.15 -0.32 24.49
C ALA A 41 -13.60 -0.43 25.95
N ARG A 42 -12.75 -0.03 26.91
CA ARG A 42 -13.09 0.00 28.34
C ARG A 42 -13.96 1.19 28.73
N HIS A 43 -13.81 2.32 28.03
CA HIS A 43 -14.46 3.59 28.34
C HIS A 43 -14.94 4.32 27.08
N PRO A 44 -15.89 3.74 26.32
CA PRO A 44 -16.32 4.28 25.03
C PRO A 44 -17.05 5.63 25.14
N GLU A 45 -17.64 5.94 26.29
CA GLU A 45 -18.36 7.17 26.59
C GLU A 45 -17.46 8.39 26.80
N HIS A 46 -16.17 8.18 27.09
CA HIS A 46 -15.23 9.26 27.34
C HIS A 46 -14.70 9.86 26.04
N THR A 47 -15.07 11.11 25.78
CA THR A 47 -14.74 11.85 24.53
C THR A 47 -13.25 11.94 24.24
N LEU A 48 -12.40 11.96 25.28
CA LEU A 48 -10.95 11.97 25.14
C LEU A 48 -10.43 10.66 24.51
N PHE A 49 -10.86 9.51 25.03
CA PHE A 49 -10.48 8.20 24.47
C PHE A 49 -11.05 8.00 23.07
N GLN A 50 -12.23 8.55 22.79
CA GLN A 50 -12.81 8.53 21.45
C GLN A 50 -11.95 9.32 20.45
N ALA A 51 -11.51 10.53 20.81
CA ALA A 51 -10.66 11.35 19.96
C ALA A 51 -9.28 10.71 19.71
N GLU A 52 -8.65 10.17 20.75
CA GLU A 52 -7.38 9.45 20.63
C GLU A 52 -7.54 8.19 19.76
N TYR A 53 -8.61 7.43 19.94
CA TYR A 53 -8.90 6.27 19.10
C TYR A 53 -9.04 6.64 17.63
N TRP A 54 -9.82 7.67 17.28
CA TRP A 54 -10.02 8.03 15.88
C TRP A 54 -8.74 8.55 15.21
N THR A 55 -7.90 9.29 15.93
CA THR A 55 -6.60 9.73 15.39
C THR A 55 -5.66 8.55 15.14
N ALA A 56 -5.57 7.60 16.08
CA ALA A 56 -4.79 6.38 15.90
C ALA A 56 -5.37 5.48 14.80
N ALA A 57 -6.69 5.34 14.72
CA ALA A 57 -7.40 4.56 13.71
C ALA A 57 -7.14 5.08 12.29
N VAL A 58 -7.16 6.40 12.08
CA VAL A 58 -6.86 6.99 10.76
C VAL A 58 -5.47 6.57 10.30
N ARG A 59 -4.47 6.61 11.18
CA ARG A 59 -3.11 6.14 10.86
C ARG A 59 -3.11 4.65 10.55
N HIS A 60 -3.68 3.83 11.44
CA HIS A 60 -3.65 2.38 11.33
C HIS A 60 -4.34 1.86 10.07
N TYR A 61 -5.56 2.35 9.79
CA TYR A 61 -6.29 2.01 8.58
C TYR A 61 -5.67 2.64 7.32
N GLY A 62 -5.03 3.80 7.45
CA GLY A 62 -4.22 4.39 6.37
C GLY A 62 -3.05 3.50 5.97
N LEU A 63 -2.35 2.90 6.94
CA LEU A 63 -1.31 1.91 6.68
C LEU A 63 -1.87 0.67 5.98
N LEU A 64 -2.99 0.13 6.47
CA LEU A 64 -3.66 -1.02 5.83
C LEU A 64 -4.06 -0.72 4.38
N ALA A 65 -4.68 0.44 4.15
CA ALA A 65 -5.03 0.89 2.80
C ALA A 65 -3.79 1.05 1.91
N THR A 66 -2.66 1.50 2.47
CA THR A 66 -1.39 1.62 1.76
C THR A 66 -0.79 0.25 1.42
N VAL A 67 -0.90 -0.75 2.30
CA VAL A 67 -0.50 -2.12 2.01
C VAL A 67 -1.27 -2.67 0.81
N ILE A 68 -2.60 -2.60 0.87
CA ILE A 68 -3.49 -3.14 -0.16
C ILE A 68 -3.31 -2.35 -1.47
N GLY A 69 -3.35 -1.03 -1.40
CA GLY A 69 -3.23 -0.13 -2.55
C GLY A 69 -1.86 -0.20 -3.20
N GLY A 70 -0.77 -0.26 -2.42
CA GLY A 70 0.59 -0.40 -2.92
C GLY A 70 0.81 -1.74 -3.62
N ALA A 71 0.36 -2.84 -3.00
CA ALA A 71 0.51 -4.17 -3.55
C ALA A 71 -0.31 -4.35 -4.83
N LEU A 72 -1.63 -4.08 -4.76
CA LEU A 72 -2.51 -4.24 -5.92
C LEU A 72 -2.20 -3.21 -7.00
N GLY A 73 -2.00 -1.95 -6.64
CA GLY A 73 -1.67 -0.88 -7.59
C GLY A 73 -0.35 -1.14 -8.31
N GLY A 74 0.70 -1.54 -7.58
CA GLY A 74 2.00 -1.89 -8.16
C GLY A 74 1.91 -3.09 -9.12
N LEU A 75 1.21 -4.15 -8.72
CA LEU A 75 1.03 -5.34 -9.54
C LEU A 75 0.20 -5.06 -10.81
N VAL A 76 -0.91 -4.34 -10.67
CA VAL A 76 -1.80 -4.04 -11.81
C VAL A 76 -1.11 -3.09 -12.79
N VAL A 77 -0.65 -1.93 -12.32
CA VAL A 77 -0.05 -0.92 -13.21
C VAL A 77 1.27 -1.42 -13.79
N GLY A 78 2.14 -1.99 -12.94
CA GLY A 78 3.40 -2.57 -13.38
C GLY A 78 3.19 -3.72 -14.36
N GLY A 79 2.25 -4.63 -14.07
CA GLY A 79 1.89 -5.75 -14.93
C GLY A 79 1.36 -5.31 -16.30
N VAL A 80 0.48 -4.31 -16.34
CA VAL A 80 -0.04 -3.73 -17.60
C VAL A 80 1.11 -3.15 -18.42
N LEU A 81 2.01 -2.38 -17.81
CA LEU A 81 3.16 -1.79 -18.52
C LEU A 81 4.10 -2.87 -19.10
N LEU A 82 4.35 -3.94 -18.33
CA LEU A 82 5.15 -5.08 -18.77
C LEU A 82 4.46 -5.84 -19.93
N ALA A 83 3.15 -6.04 -19.85
CA ALA A 83 2.37 -6.68 -20.92
C ALA A 83 2.37 -5.84 -22.21
N LEU A 84 2.19 -4.52 -22.11
CA LEU A 84 2.27 -3.60 -23.24
C LEU A 84 3.66 -3.58 -23.87
N ALA A 85 4.72 -3.60 -23.05
CA ALA A 85 6.09 -3.68 -23.52
C ALA A 85 6.34 -4.96 -24.34
N GLU A 86 5.79 -6.09 -23.88
CA GLU A 86 5.90 -7.37 -24.58
C GLU A 86 5.08 -7.41 -25.87
N LEU A 87 3.88 -6.82 -25.87
CA LEU A 87 3.05 -6.69 -27.07
C LEU A 87 3.78 -5.88 -28.16
N LEU A 88 4.32 -4.72 -27.79
CA LEU A 88 5.06 -3.84 -28.70
C LEU A 88 6.31 -4.53 -29.27
N ARG A 89 7.01 -5.33 -28.45
CA ARG A 89 8.16 -6.10 -28.91
C ARG A 89 7.78 -7.11 -29.98
N ARG A 90 6.59 -7.74 -29.87
CA ARG A 90 6.10 -8.73 -30.84
C ARG A 90 5.55 -8.10 -32.11
N SER A 91 5.03 -6.87 -32.03
CA SER A 91 4.42 -6.18 -33.17
C SER A 91 5.40 -5.40 -34.04
N GLN A 92 6.65 -5.20 -33.61
CA GLN A 92 7.66 -4.59 -34.48
C GLN A 92 8.24 -5.64 -35.45
N PRO A 93 8.13 -5.44 -36.78
CA PRO A 93 8.82 -6.28 -37.75
C PRO A 93 10.34 -6.16 -37.55
N ARG A 94 11.04 -7.28 -37.65
CA ARG A 94 12.50 -7.36 -37.54
C ARG A 94 13.19 -6.53 -38.61
#